data_AF-E1RIZ3-F1
#
_entry.id   AF-E1RIZ3-F1
#
_cell.length_a   1.000
_cell.length_b   1.000
_cell.length_c   1.000
_cell.angle_alpha   90.00
_cell.angle_beta   90.00
_cell.angle_gamma   90.00
#
_symmetry.space_group_name_H-M   'P 1'
#
loop_
_entity.id
_entity.type
_entity.pdbx_description
1 polymer ?
#
loop_
_entity_poly.entity_id
_entity_poly.type
_entity_poly.pdbx_seq_one_letter_code
_entity_poly.pdbx_strand_id
1 'polypeptide(L)'
;MNLEGTAKSLDQAFYYILLVVLVLSSFMYLFVFILNWEAWFFGMKLDGPDAGILLFVYFLVPGILAFLLFRYPRRVSVIALLSILYFSFRFIDSSATVRELSGGVNSFNTFNAVLMVILLFVLVVHFIAARFYEPEGESDEGNKDEKKPEPVAAEPEISTPENGKQDNYLVAKLFILGLVAFAVVLLFGPLVVSVFFSFLVSSVSTPAPIIVGDSVISKVDANGTTEWQTVVNGYSDYQQEVCSSNDGGYIMAGMFFLGEKNRNLRAMKFDNNGSVIWDINRSVSAYPEVDLQDIKRALQTGDEYTIIMLNGIVIRLDEDGNELWHRYYPHKKHIVDSIALPDGGYLLVGEVNEDGADGWKFDGWILCADSEGNTLWEKKEKDFTNCRRAVMSPEGYILLDCYAGCYDPDSACSDPEQSGDMIVALDLQGNYLWKTRFIENIDGKVYSIEPLDNGTIEVRLRGEGEREYILDKEGNVLIQKFLSSQADSYDHDFILYRKYEAEPVEGNGVRVNVTEADGSEKFFIIQYPENVSGIRQVFSVNPTPDGGYIVAGS
;
A
#
# COMPACT_ATOMS: atom_id res chain seq x y z
N MET A 1 -9.52 38.66 -50.90
CA MET A 1 -8.75 37.80 -49.99
C MET A 1 -8.69 36.43 -50.64
N ASN A 2 -7.51 35.87 -50.91
CA ASN A 2 -7.37 34.55 -51.53
C ASN A 2 -7.74 33.48 -50.47
N LEU A 3 -9.03 33.20 -50.34
CA LEU A 3 -9.59 32.30 -49.33
C LEU A 3 -9.16 30.86 -49.58
N GLU A 4 -8.97 30.47 -50.84
CA GLU A 4 -8.57 29.13 -51.26
C GLU A 4 -7.09 28.85 -50.93
N GLY A 5 -6.19 29.80 -51.19
CA GLY A 5 -4.78 29.71 -50.80
C GLY A 5 -4.59 29.65 -49.29
N THR A 6 -5.41 30.39 -48.53
CA THR A 6 -5.40 30.35 -47.05
C THR A 6 -5.96 29.03 -46.53
N ALA A 7 -7.01 28.48 -47.14
CA ALA A 7 -7.59 27.20 -46.74
C ALA A 7 -6.61 26.04 -46.96
N LYS A 8 -5.86 26.04 -48.07
CA LYS A 8 -4.87 25.01 -48.40
C LYS A 8 -3.65 25.03 -47.47
N SER A 9 -3.15 26.22 -47.11
CA SER A 9 -2.03 26.35 -46.17
C SER A 9 -2.43 25.95 -44.75
N LEU A 10 -3.65 26.28 -44.35
CA LEU A 10 -4.22 25.88 -43.07
C LEU A 10 -4.38 24.35 -42.98
N ASP A 11 -4.90 23.72 -44.03
CA ASP A 11 -5.05 22.26 -44.11
C ASP A 11 -3.72 21.52 -43.98
N GLN A 12 -2.69 22.03 -44.65
CA GLN A 12 -1.34 21.50 -44.60
C GLN A 12 -0.71 21.66 -43.20
N ALA A 13 -0.97 22.77 -42.51
CA ALA A 13 -0.53 22.94 -41.13
C ALA A 13 -1.19 21.92 -40.19
N PHE A 14 -2.49 21.65 -40.36
CA PHE A 14 -3.21 20.68 -39.54
C PHE A 14 -2.79 19.23 -39.80
N TYR A 15 -2.43 18.88 -41.03
CA TYR A 15 -1.78 17.60 -41.33
C TYR A 15 -0.50 17.40 -40.50
N TYR A 16 0.38 18.41 -40.47
CA TYR A 16 1.62 18.33 -39.68
C TYR A 16 1.37 18.30 -38.18
N ILE A 17 0.38 19.06 -37.68
CA ILE A 17 -0.02 19.01 -36.26
C ILE A 17 -0.48 17.60 -35.88
N LEU A 18 -1.37 17.00 -36.68
CA LEU A 18 -1.86 15.64 -36.44
C LEU A 18 -0.72 14.61 -36.45
N LEU A 19 0.19 14.73 -37.42
CA LEU A 19 1.36 13.85 -37.53
C LEU A 19 2.27 13.98 -36.30
N VAL A 20 2.58 15.21 -35.88
CA VAL A 20 3.42 15.47 -34.71
C VAL A 20 2.78 14.92 -33.44
N VAL A 21 1.47 15.10 -33.24
CA VAL A 21 0.75 14.57 -32.08
C VAL A 21 0.84 13.05 -32.01
N LEU A 22 0.62 12.35 -33.13
CA LEU A 22 0.64 10.89 -33.17
C LEU A 22 2.06 10.34 -32.96
N VAL A 23 3.07 10.96 -33.59
CA VAL A 23 4.47 10.56 -33.44
C VAL A 23 4.96 10.78 -32.02
N LEU A 24 4.72 11.96 -31.43
CA LEU A 24 5.11 12.25 -30.06
C LEU A 24 4.41 11.33 -29.06
N SER A 25 3.11 11.08 -29.24
CA SER A 25 2.36 10.17 -28.37
C SER A 25 2.90 8.75 -28.44
N SER A 26 3.23 8.25 -29.64
CA SER A 26 3.84 6.92 -29.81
C SER A 26 5.19 6.84 -29.08
N PHE A 27 6.09 7.79 -29.30
CA PHE A 27 7.41 7.78 -28.65
C PHE A 27 7.35 7.92 -27.14
N MET A 28 6.42 8.73 -26.61
CA MET A 28 6.22 8.86 -25.17
C MET A 28 5.84 7.50 -24.55
N TYR A 29 4.89 6.78 -25.15
CA TYR A 29 4.50 5.47 -24.63
C TYR A 29 5.56 4.39 -24.84
N LEU A 30 6.35 4.48 -25.91
CA LEU A 30 7.52 3.61 -26.08
C LEU A 30 8.54 3.82 -24.97
N PHE A 31 8.81 5.07 -24.60
CA PHE A 31 9.73 5.40 -23.52
C PHE A 31 9.23 4.86 -22.17
N VAL A 32 7.94 5.08 -21.86
CA VAL A 32 7.35 4.56 -20.61
C VAL A 32 7.31 3.03 -20.61
N PHE A 33 7.03 2.38 -21.75
CA PHE A 33 7.12 0.93 -21.89
C PHE A 33 8.53 0.41 -21.60
N ILE A 34 9.56 1.05 -22.16
CA ILE A 34 10.97 0.67 -21.91
C ILE A 34 11.31 0.82 -20.43
N LEU A 35 10.90 1.92 -19.78
CA LEU A 35 11.12 2.11 -18.35
C LEU A 35 10.43 1.03 -17.50
N ASN A 36 9.17 0.73 -17.77
CA ASN A 36 8.43 -0.33 -17.06
C ASN A 36 9.10 -1.70 -17.27
N TRP A 37 9.53 -2.00 -18.50
CA TRP A 37 10.20 -3.25 -18.84
C TRP A 37 11.60 -3.38 -18.21
N GLU A 38 12.41 -2.31 -18.22
CA GLU A 38 13.71 -2.28 -17.55
C GLU A 38 13.55 -2.43 -16.05
N ALA A 39 12.61 -1.69 -15.45
CA ALA A 39 12.33 -1.78 -14.02
C ALA A 39 11.90 -3.22 -13.65
N TRP A 40 11.00 -3.83 -14.44
CA TRP A 40 10.61 -5.23 -14.26
C TRP A 40 11.78 -6.21 -14.41
N PHE A 41 12.63 -6.05 -15.45
CA PHE A 41 13.78 -6.93 -15.70
C PHE A 41 14.84 -6.84 -14.57
N PHE A 42 15.01 -5.67 -13.95
CA PHE A 42 15.93 -5.44 -12.85
C PHE A 42 15.29 -5.57 -11.45
N GLY A 43 14.05 -6.05 -11.35
CA GLY A 43 13.38 -6.31 -10.07
C GLY A 43 12.84 -5.07 -9.34
N MET A 44 12.81 -3.90 -9.99
CA MET A 44 12.15 -2.70 -9.50
C MET A 44 10.71 -2.68 -10.03
N LYS A 45 9.71 -3.10 -9.24
CA LYS A 45 8.32 -3.19 -9.73
C LYS A 45 7.71 -1.79 -9.93
N LEU A 46 7.34 -1.48 -11.18
CA LEU A 46 6.56 -0.29 -11.57
C LEU A 46 5.27 -0.72 -12.32
N ASP A 47 4.54 -1.71 -11.79
CA ASP A 47 3.22 -2.24 -12.27
C ASP A 47 3.20 -3.57 -13.05
N GLY A 48 4.31 -4.31 -13.15
CA GLY A 48 4.31 -5.71 -13.62
C GLY A 48 4.06 -5.91 -15.15
N PRO A 49 4.00 -7.17 -15.62
CA PRO A 49 3.99 -7.51 -17.06
C PRO A 49 2.69 -7.10 -17.79
N ASP A 50 1.56 -7.09 -17.10
CA ASP A 50 0.26 -6.71 -17.68
C ASP A 50 0.21 -5.21 -18.05
N ALA A 51 0.76 -4.35 -17.18
CA ALA A 51 0.94 -2.93 -17.47
C ALA A 51 1.90 -2.71 -18.65
N GLY A 52 2.95 -3.52 -18.75
CA GLY A 52 3.88 -3.52 -19.90
C GLY A 52 3.18 -3.81 -21.23
N ILE A 53 2.31 -4.83 -21.29
CA ILE A 53 1.54 -5.16 -22.50
C ILE A 53 0.62 -3.99 -22.88
N LEU A 54 -0.04 -3.38 -21.90
CA LEU A 54 -0.94 -2.25 -22.13
C LEU A 54 -0.18 -1.02 -22.66
N LEU A 55 0.97 -0.68 -22.08
CA LEU A 55 1.86 0.38 -22.54
C LEU A 55 2.38 0.13 -23.95
N PHE A 56 2.67 -1.12 -24.30
CA PHE A 56 3.08 -1.50 -25.66
C PHE A 56 1.95 -1.25 -26.68
N VAL A 57 0.70 -1.57 -26.33
CA VAL A 57 -0.47 -1.25 -27.16
C VAL A 57 -0.62 0.28 -27.32
N TYR A 58 -0.42 1.05 -26.26
CA TYR A 58 -0.48 2.51 -26.30
C TYR A 58 0.62 3.17 -27.13
N PHE A 59 1.77 2.51 -27.26
CA PHE A 59 2.80 2.89 -28.22
C PHE A 59 2.38 2.59 -29.67
N LEU A 60 1.87 1.37 -29.90
CA LEU A 60 1.68 0.80 -31.24
C LEU A 60 0.55 1.47 -32.02
N VAL A 61 -0.58 1.77 -31.37
CA VAL A 61 -1.76 2.38 -32.01
C VAL A 61 -1.48 3.76 -32.63
N PRO A 62 -0.95 4.77 -31.90
CA PRO A 62 -0.62 6.07 -32.49
C PRO A 62 0.50 5.97 -33.53
N GLY A 63 1.43 5.02 -33.39
CA GLY A 63 2.46 4.76 -34.40
C GLY A 63 1.87 4.27 -35.73
N ILE A 64 0.90 3.36 -35.68
CA ILE A 64 0.15 2.89 -36.86
C ILE A 64 -0.64 4.04 -37.49
N LEU A 65 -1.33 4.86 -36.69
CA LEU A 65 -2.09 6.01 -37.19
C LEU A 65 -1.17 7.05 -37.86
N ALA A 66 0.00 7.33 -37.29
CA ALA A 66 1.01 8.20 -37.91
C ALA A 66 1.52 7.62 -39.24
N PHE A 67 1.79 6.32 -39.29
CA PHE A 67 2.19 5.63 -40.52
C PHE A 67 1.11 5.69 -41.60
N LEU A 68 -0.16 5.46 -41.24
CA LEU A 68 -1.28 5.58 -42.15
C LEU A 68 -1.47 7.01 -42.66
N LEU A 69 -1.22 8.02 -41.81
CA LEU A 69 -1.30 9.43 -42.20
C LEU A 69 -0.24 9.78 -43.24
N PHE A 70 0.99 9.29 -43.03
CA PHE A 70 2.08 9.45 -43.97
C PHE A 70 1.84 8.70 -45.29
N ARG A 71 1.31 7.48 -45.24
CA ARG A 71 1.08 6.63 -46.41
C ARG A 71 -0.14 7.06 -47.25
N TYR A 72 -1.13 7.65 -46.61
CA TYR A 72 -2.41 8.08 -47.21
C TYR A 72 -2.75 9.53 -46.83
N PRO A 73 -1.98 10.52 -47.31
CA PRO A 73 -2.16 11.93 -46.93
C PRO A 73 -3.50 12.52 -47.37
N ARG A 74 -4.26 11.85 -48.25
CA ARG A 74 -5.62 12.23 -48.66
C ARG A 74 -6.73 11.75 -47.70
N ARG A 75 -6.40 10.98 -46.66
CA ARG A 75 -7.36 10.37 -45.71
C ARG A 75 -7.30 11.01 -44.32
N VAL A 76 -6.93 12.29 -44.22
CA VAL A 76 -6.75 13.01 -42.95
C VAL A 76 -8.00 12.91 -42.06
N SER A 77 -9.20 13.09 -42.60
CA SER A 77 -10.45 13.03 -41.82
C SER A 77 -10.69 11.67 -41.14
N VAL A 78 -10.41 10.57 -41.87
CA VAL A 78 -10.60 9.21 -41.34
C VAL A 78 -9.60 8.94 -40.23
N ILE A 79 -8.35 9.37 -40.44
CA ILE A 79 -7.28 9.14 -39.46
C ILE A 79 -7.49 10.02 -38.24
N ALA A 80 -7.87 11.29 -38.41
CA ALA A 80 -8.24 12.18 -37.31
C ALA A 80 -9.41 11.62 -36.49
N LEU A 81 -10.43 11.03 -37.13
CA LEU A 81 -11.53 10.38 -36.42
C LEU A 81 -11.08 9.17 -35.60
N LEU A 82 -10.23 8.30 -36.18
CA LEU A 82 -9.65 7.16 -35.46
C LEU A 82 -8.74 7.62 -34.31
N SER A 83 -7.98 8.70 -34.49
CA SER A 83 -7.20 9.32 -33.43
C SER A 83 -8.09 9.83 -32.29
N ILE A 84 -9.20 10.51 -32.60
CA ILE A 84 -10.15 10.96 -31.57
C ILE A 84 -10.69 9.78 -30.77
N LEU A 85 -11.13 8.70 -31.43
CA LEU A 85 -11.62 7.50 -30.75
C LEU A 85 -10.56 6.90 -29.81
N TYR A 86 -9.31 6.78 -30.28
CA TYR A 86 -8.20 6.30 -29.47
C TYR A 86 -7.95 7.19 -28.24
N PHE A 87 -7.84 8.51 -28.42
CA PHE A 87 -7.58 9.42 -27.30
C PHE A 87 -8.80 9.57 -26.36
N SER A 88 -10.03 9.37 -26.84
CA SER A 88 -11.23 9.28 -26.00
C SER A 88 -11.19 8.04 -25.10
N PHE A 89 -10.78 6.89 -25.64
CA PHE A 89 -10.56 5.70 -24.83
C PHE A 89 -9.48 5.94 -23.76
N ARG A 90 -8.34 6.54 -24.13
CA ARG A 90 -7.25 6.89 -23.20
C ARG A 90 -7.68 7.90 -22.13
N PHE A 91 -8.53 8.85 -22.49
CA PHE A 91 -9.08 9.82 -21.56
C PHE A 91 -9.94 9.13 -20.50
N ILE A 92 -10.80 8.20 -20.91
CA ILE A 92 -11.64 7.41 -20.00
C ILE A 92 -10.78 6.50 -19.12
N ASP A 93 -9.86 5.74 -19.71
CA ASP A 93 -8.96 4.84 -18.99
C ASP A 93 -8.15 5.59 -17.93
N SER A 94 -7.53 6.72 -18.31
CA SER A 94 -6.75 7.53 -17.38
C SER A 94 -7.60 8.27 -16.34
N SER A 95 -8.90 8.47 -16.57
CA SER A 95 -9.77 9.17 -15.61
C SER A 95 -10.03 8.35 -14.34
N ALA A 96 -10.14 7.02 -14.47
CA ALA A 96 -10.27 6.11 -13.33
C ALA A 96 -9.02 6.17 -12.44
N THR A 97 -7.84 6.02 -13.06
CA THR A 97 -6.54 6.05 -12.36
C THR A 97 -6.25 7.42 -11.74
N VAL A 98 -6.55 8.53 -12.43
CA VAL A 98 -6.32 9.89 -11.90
C VAL A 98 -7.26 10.20 -10.74
N ARG A 99 -8.50 9.71 -10.77
CA ARG A 99 -9.47 9.90 -9.69
C ARG A 99 -9.03 9.16 -8.42
N GLU A 100 -8.48 7.96 -8.59
CA GLU A 100 -7.92 7.15 -7.51
C GLU A 100 -6.66 7.78 -6.90
N LEU A 101 -5.68 8.16 -7.74
CA LEU A 101 -4.41 8.75 -7.27
C LEU A 101 -4.55 10.16 -6.69
N SER A 102 -5.55 10.94 -7.13
CA SER A 102 -5.77 12.31 -6.65
C SER A 102 -6.74 12.41 -5.47
N GLY A 103 -7.25 11.29 -4.95
CA GLY A 103 -8.27 11.30 -3.90
C GLY A 103 -9.54 12.05 -4.31
N GLY A 104 -9.89 12.03 -5.60
CA GLY A 104 -11.06 12.71 -6.15
C GLY A 104 -10.92 14.21 -6.44
N VAL A 105 -9.74 14.82 -6.23
CA VAL A 105 -9.51 16.24 -6.52
C VAL A 105 -9.50 16.53 -8.04
N ASN A 106 -8.94 15.62 -8.83
CA ASN A 106 -8.95 15.70 -10.30
C ASN A 106 -9.81 14.59 -10.88
N SER A 107 -10.68 14.93 -11.83
CA SER A 107 -11.60 13.97 -12.44
C SER A 107 -11.07 13.31 -13.72
N PHE A 108 -10.02 13.86 -14.33
CA PHE A 108 -9.46 13.33 -15.57
C PHE A 108 -8.03 13.82 -15.84
N ASN A 109 -7.36 13.18 -16.80
CA ASN A 109 -6.04 13.56 -17.26
C ASN A 109 -6.08 14.74 -18.23
N THR A 110 -5.60 15.90 -17.77
CA THR A 110 -5.56 17.16 -18.54
C THR A 110 -4.80 17.02 -19.85
N PHE A 111 -3.74 16.20 -19.92
CA PHE A 111 -2.98 15.98 -21.15
C PHE A 111 -3.83 15.29 -22.23
N ASN A 112 -4.52 14.21 -21.89
CA ASN A 112 -5.41 13.50 -22.82
C ASN A 112 -6.60 14.37 -23.24
N ALA A 113 -7.12 15.21 -22.33
CA ALA A 113 -8.18 16.17 -22.62
C ALA A 113 -7.75 17.19 -23.68
N VAL A 114 -6.55 17.77 -23.53
CA VAL A 114 -5.99 18.73 -24.47
C VAL A 114 -5.77 18.10 -25.85
N LEU A 115 -5.25 16.87 -25.90
CA LEU A 115 -5.08 16.14 -27.17
C LEU A 115 -6.42 15.92 -27.90
N MET A 116 -7.47 15.53 -27.18
CA MET A 116 -8.80 15.41 -27.78
C MET A 116 -9.33 16.72 -28.38
N VAL A 117 -9.16 17.84 -27.68
CA VAL A 117 -9.60 19.16 -28.16
C VAL A 117 -8.83 19.57 -29.40
N ILE A 118 -7.51 19.36 -29.44
CA ILE A 118 -6.68 19.63 -30.62
C ILE A 118 -7.15 18.80 -31.82
N LEU A 119 -7.44 17.52 -31.63
CA LEU A 119 -7.86 16.62 -32.70
C LEU A 119 -9.28 16.93 -33.22
N LEU A 120 -10.20 17.31 -32.32
CA LEU A 120 -11.52 17.82 -32.71
C LEU A 120 -11.40 19.10 -33.54
N PHE A 121 -10.50 20.00 -33.16
CA PHE A 121 -10.24 21.23 -33.90
C PHE A 121 -9.63 20.94 -35.28
N VAL A 122 -8.66 20.03 -35.38
CA VAL A 122 -8.10 19.53 -36.64
C VAL A 122 -9.22 19.00 -37.55
N LEU A 123 -10.11 18.16 -37.02
CA LEU A 123 -11.20 17.56 -37.80
C LEU A 123 -12.19 18.61 -38.32
N VAL A 124 -12.61 19.54 -37.46
CA VAL A 124 -13.57 20.61 -37.81
C VAL A 124 -12.97 21.53 -38.86
N VAL A 125 -11.71 21.95 -38.69
CA VAL A 125 -11.06 22.84 -39.65
C VAL A 125 -10.80 22.14 -40.98
N HIS A 126 -10.40 20.87 -40.98
CA HIS A 126 -10.25 20.09 -42.21
C HIS A 126 -11.58 19.99 -42.98
N PHE A 127 -12.70 19.77 -42.28
CA PHE A 127 -14.03 19.70 -42.91
C PHE A 127 -14.50 21.06 -43.47
N ILE A 128 -14.15 22.16 -42.79
CA ILE A 128 -14.42 23.52 -43.28
C ILE A 128 -13.55 23.82 -44.49
N ALA A 129 -12.24 23.51 -44.43
CA ALA A 129 -11.29 23.76 -45.50
C ALA A 129 -11.65 22.94 -46.76
N ALA A 130 -12.02 21.67 -46.61
CA ALA A 130 -12.45 20.78 -47.70
C ALA A 130 -13.73 21.25 -48.44
N ARG A 131 -14.49 22.21 -47.89
CA ARG A 131 -15.62 22.86 -48.60
C ARG A 131 -15.19 23.99 -49.53
N PHE A 132 -13.94 24.46 -49.43
CA PHE A 132 -13.43 25.60 -50.19
C PHE A 132 -12.50 25.20 -51.34
N TYR A 133 -12.16 23.92 -51.49
CA TYR A 133 -11.47 23.38 -52.65
C TYR A 133 -12.07 22.01 -53.00
N GLU A 134 -12.53 21.83 -54.24
CA GLU A 134 -12.89 20.49 -54.73
C GLU A 134 -11.59 19.69 -54.91
N PRO A 135 -11.52 18.43 -54.44
CA PRO A 135 -10.43 17.56 -54.85
C PRO A 135 -10.57 17.35 -56.36
N GLU A 136 -9.55 17.75 -57.14
CA GLU A 136 -9.47 17.47 -58.57
C GLU A 136 -9.90 16.01 -58.82
N GLY A 137 -11.01 15.87 -59.55
CA GLY A 137 -11.78 14.64 -59.65
C GLY A 137 -11.00 13.47 -60.24
N GLU A 138 -11.44 12.27 -59.86
CA GLU A 138 -11.27 11.06 -60.66
C GLU A 138 -11.63 11.38 -62.12
N SER A 139 -10.64 11.31 -63.02
CA SER A 139 -10.94 11.26 -64.44
C SER A 139 -11.27 9.81 -64.78
N ASP A 140 -12.57 9.58 -64.97
CA ASP A 140 -13.14 8.40 -65.60
C ASP A 140 -12.38 8.07 -66.89
N GLU A 141 -11.94 6.81 -66.99
CA GLU A 141 -11.63 6.17 -68.26
C GLU A 141 -12.88 6.13 -69.13
N GLY A 142 -12.90 6.91 -70.20
CA GLY A 142 -13.80 6.65 -71.32
C GLY A 142 -14.26 7.88 -72.09
N ASN A 143 -13.54 8.24 -73.15
CA ASN A 143 -14.12 8.20 -74.50
C ASN A 143 -13.05 8.31 -75.59
N LYS A 144 -13.21 7.50 -76.64
CA LYS A 144 -12.45 7.57 -77.89
C LYS A 144 -13.07 8.63 -78.80
N ASP A 145 -12.25 9.42 -79.49
CA ASP A 145 -12.15 9.44 -80.97
C ASP A 145 -11.50 10.72 -81.54
N GLU A 146 -10.53 10.47 -82.44
CA GLU A 146 -10.15 11.19 -83.67
C GLU A 146 -9.94 12.73 -83.71
N LYS A 147 -8.68 13.17 -83.91
CA LYS A 147 -8.04 13.53 -85.21
C LYS A 147 -6.91 14.56 -85.08
N LYS A 148 -5.77 14.27 -85.71
CA LYS A 148 -4.69 15.21 -86.13
C LYS A 148 -4.82 15.45 -87.65
N PRO A 149 -4.30 16.54 -88.28
CA PRO A 149 -2.86 16.86 -88.26
C PRO A 149 -2.43 18.36 -88.24
N GLU A 150 -1.14 18.50 -87.89
CA GLU A 150 -0.12 19.58 -87.91
C GLU A 150 0.07 20.42 -89.21
N PRO A 151 1.10 21.31 -89.38
CA PRO A 151 1.93 22.15 -88.45
C PRO A 151 2.24 23.59 -88.97
N VAL A 152 2.74 24.54 -88.16
CA VAL A 152 3.69 25.61 -88.61
C VAL A 152 4.63 26.08 -87.47
N ALA A 153 5.93 25.77 -87.66
CA ALA A 153 7.22 26.42 -87.34
C ALA A 153 7.50 27.24 -86.04
N ALA A 154 8.46 26.72 -85.25
CA ALA A 154 9.68 27.29 -84.61
C ALA A 154 10.01 28.80 -84.76
N GLU A 155 10.64 29.56 -83.85
CA GLU A 155 11.59 29.37 -82.71
C GLU A 155 11.86 30.77 -82.06
N PRO A 156 12.69 31.02 -81.01
CA PRO A 156 13.31 30.15 -80.01
C PRO A 156 13.14 30.62 -78.54
N GLU A 157 13.72 29.83 -77.64
CA GLU A 157 13.72 29.84 -76.17
C GLU A 157 14.23 31.11 -75.47
N ILE A 158 13.61 31.44 -74.32
CA ILE A 158 14.33 31.95 -73.14
C ILE A 158 13.96 31.10 -71.94
N SER A 159 14.98 30.44 -71.41
CA SER A 159 15.03 29.62 -70.22
C SER A 159 14.78 30.40 -68.91
N THR A 160 13.99 29.83 -68.01
CA THR A 160 14.36 29.65 -66.59
C THR A 160 13.69 28.39 -66.02
N PRO A 161 14.47 27.40 -65.53
CA PRO A 161 13.94 26.21 -64.87
C PRO A 161 13.87 26.36 -63.34
N GLU A 162 12.93 25.63 -62.75
CA GLU A 162 13.03 24.92 -61.46
C GLU A 162 13.45 25.71 -60.20
N ASN A 163 12.51 26.41 -59.56
CA ASN A 163 12.60 26.72 -58.11
C ASN A 163 11.65 25.88 -57.23
N GLY A 164 10.80 25.01 -57.80
CA GLY A 164 9.82 24.21 -57.03
C GLY A 164 10.28 22.82 -56.59
N LYS A 165 11.34 22.26 -57.19
CA LYS A 165 11.86 20.92 -56.86
C LYS A 165 12.99 20.95 -55.83
N GLN A 166 13.75 22.05 -55.75
CA GLN A 166 14.90 22.16 -54.87
C GLN A 166 14.50 22.36 -53.41
N ASP A 167 13.42 23.10 -53.13
CA ASP A 167 12.88 23.29 -51.78
C ASP A 167 12.25 22.01 -51.21
N ASN A 168 11.50 21.26 -52.01
CA ASN A 168 10.95 19.97 -51.57
C ASN A 168 12.05 18.92 -51.32
N TYR A 169 13.15 18.96 -52.08
CA TYR A 169 14.30 18.08 -51.85
C TYR A 169 15.10 18.47 -50.60
N LEU A 170 15.20 19.78 -50.30
CA LEU A 170 15.85 20.29 -49.10
C LEU A 170 15.05 19.95 -47.84
N VAL A 171 13.73 20.12 -47.87
CA VAL A 171 12.82 19.75 -46.77
C VAL A 171 12.84 18.23 -46.55
N ALA A 172 12.78 17.43 -47.62
CA ALA A 172 12.89 15.98 -47.52
C ALA A 172 14.27 15.53 -46.99
N LYS A 173 15.37 16.18 -47.39
CA LYS A 173 16.70 15.91 -46.84
C LYS A 173 16.81 16.30 -45.37
N LEU A 174 16.31 17.46 -44.97
CA LEU A 174 16.31 17.90 -43.56
C LEU A 174 15.44 16.98 -42.70
N PHE A 175 14.33 16.49 -43.24
CA PHE A 175 13.47 15.52 -42.57
C PHE A 175 14.16 14.15 -42.44
N ILE A 176 14.84 13.65 -43.48
CA ILE A 176 15.62 12.41 -43.43
C ILE A 176 16.83 12.56 -42.50
N LEU A 177 17.53 13.69 -42.53
CA LEU A 177 18.64 13.97 -41.61
C LEU A 177 18.16 14.04 -40.16
N GLY A 178 16.98 14.65 -39.94
CA GLY A 178 16.31 14.68 -38.64
C GLY A 178 15.92 13.29 -38.16
N LEU A 179 15.38 12.44 -39.05
CA LEU A 179 15.05 11.04 -38.76
C LEU A 179 16.30 10.19 -38.44
N VAL A 180 17.40 10.41 -39.17
CA VAL A 180 18.67 9.69 -38.92
C VAL A 180 19.32 10.17 -37.62
N ALA A 181 19.36 11.48 -37.37
CA ALA A 181 19.86 12.04 -36.11
C ALA A 181 19.01 11.56 -34.92
N PHE A 182 17.69 11.50 -35.09
CA PHE A 182 16.76 10.99 -34.10
C PHE A 182 16.94 9.48 -33.88
N ALA A 183 17.12 8.67 -34.94
CA ALA A 183 17.42 7.25 -34.82
C ALA A 183 18.77 6.96 -34.16
N VAL A 184 19.78 7.81 -34.38
CA VAL A 184 21.08 7.72 -33.69
C VAL A 184 20.93 8.05 -32.20
N VAL A 185 20.15 9.08 -31.86
CA VAL A 185 19.81 9.39 -30.46
C VAL A 185 18.97 8.28 -29.82
N LEU A 186 18.12 7.59 -30.59
CA LEU A 186 17.25 6.52 -30.08
C LEU A 186 18.00 5.18 -29.89
N LEU A 187 18.95 4.86 -30.78
CA LEU A 187 19.76 3.63 -30.72
C LEU A 187 20.98 3.76 -29.79
N PHE A 188 21.57 4.94 -29.69
CA PHE A 188 22.78 5.17 -28.87
C PHE A 188 22.53 6.03 -27.63
N GLY A 189 21.40 6.72 -27.52
CA GLY A 189 21.01 7.48 -26.33
C GLY A 189 20.93 6.64 -25.07
N PRO A 190 20.32 5.43 -25.08
CA PRO A 190 20.33 4.54 -23.92
C PRO A 190 21.74 4.12 -23.49
N LEU A 191 22.65 3.89 -24.45
CA LEU A 191 24.04 3.54 -24.18
C LEU A 191 24.83 4.73 -23.61
N VAL A 192 24.63 5.93 -24.15
CA VAL A 192 25.29 7.16 -23.67
C VAL A 192 24.76 7.56 -22.29
N VAL A 193 23.46 7.44 -22.05
CA VAL A 193 22.83 7.66 -20.75
C VAL A 193 23.28 6.61 -19.73
N SER A 194 23.35 5.33 -20.11
CA SER A 194 23.85 4.25 -19.24
C SER A 194 25.33 4.44 -18.86
N VAL A 195 26.19 4.82 -19.82
CA VAL A 195 27.61 5.12 -19.56
C VAL A 195 27.75 6.40 -18.72
N PHE A 196 26.99 7.46 -19.00
CA PHE A 196 27.00 8.68 -18.18
C PHE A 196 26.47 8.43 -16.76
N PHE A 197 25.43 7.61 -16.59
CA PHE A 197 24.93 7.19 -15.27
C PHE A 197 25.96 6.35 -14.53
N SER A 198 26.69 5.47 -15.21
CA SER A 198 27.78 4.68 -14.60
C SER A 198 28.90 5.58 -14.06
N PHE A 199 29.22 6.68 -14.76
CA PHE A 199 30.20 7.66 -14.28
C PHE A 199 29.64 8.59 -13.19
N LEU A 200 28.37 9.01 -13.27
CA LEU A 200 27.71 9.86 -12.26
C LEU A 200 27.48 9.13 -10.93
N VAL A 201 27.13 7.85 -10.97
CA VAL A 201 26.92 7.00 -9.78
C VAL A 201 28.24 6.73 -9.05
N SER A 202 29.38 6.81 -9.74
CA SER A 202 30.70 6.64 -9.11
C SER A 202 31.28 7.90 -8.44
N SER A 203 30.73 9.09 -8.70
CA SER A 203 31.32 10.35 -8.19
C SER A 203 30.34 11.35 -7.57
N VAL A 204 29.07 10.98 -7.35
CA VAL A 204 28.13 11.82 -6.62
C VAL A 204 27.47 10.97 -5.53
N SER A 205 28.17 10.80 -4.41
CA SER A 205 27.51 10.62 -3.13
C SER A 205 26.91 11.96 -2.75
N THR A 206 25.76 12.34 -3.33
CA THR A 206 24.91 13.28 -2.61
C THR A 206 24.63 12.62 -1.27
N PRO A 207 24.95 13.24 -0.12
CA PRO A 207 24.46 12.70 1.13
C PRO A 207 22.95 12.54 0.94
N ALA A 208 22.45 11.34 1.26
CA ALA A 208 21.01 11.11 1.27
C ALA A 208 20.36 12.29 2.01
N PRO A 209 19.22 12.83 1.55
CA PRO A 209 18.47 13.77 2.37
C PRO A 209 18.39 13.16 3.76
N ILE A 210 18.77 13.92 4.79
CA ILE A 210 18.67 13.49 6.18
C ILE A 210 17.18 13.19 6.37
N ILE A 211 16.80 11.93 6.28
CA ILE A 211 15.48 11.47 6.68
C ILE A 211 15.51 11.69 8.18
N VAL A 212 14.88 12.78 8.62
CA VAL A 212 14.41 12.91 10.00
C VAL A 212 13.23 11.95 10.07
N GLY A 213 13.56 10.65 10.12
CA GLY A 213 12.63 9.58 10.39
C GLY A 213 12.71 9.39 11.88
N ASP A 214 11.59 9.59 12.56
CA ASP A 214 11.55 9.39 14.01
C ASP A 214 11.12 7.95 14.33
N SER A 215 10.58 7.20 13.36
CA SER A 215 10.28 5.77 13.51
C SER A 215 11.37 4.85 12.96
N VAL A 216 11.53 3.67 13.57
CA VAL A 216 12.47 2.63 13.11
C VAL A 216 11.97 1.25 13.50
N ILE A 217 12.31 0.29 12.65
CA ILE A 217 12.24 -1.13 12.95
C ILE A 217 13.65 -1.67 13.12
N SER A 218 13.90 -2.43 14.18
CA SER A 218 15.21 -2.98 14.53
C SER A 218 15.10 -4.48 14.77
N LYS A 219 15.95 -5.28 14.12
CA LYS A 219 16.13 -6.69 14.45
C LYS A 219 17.35 -6.86 15.35
N VAL A 220 17.18 -7.64 16.40
CA VAL A 220 18.18 -7.90 17.44
C VAL A 220 18.35 -9.42 17.56
N ASP A 221 19.59 -9.89 17.65
CA ASP A 221 19.89 -11.31 17.77
C ASP A 221 19.61 -11.86 19.20
N ALA A 222 19.80 -13.18 19.37
CA ALA A 222 19.64 -13.83 20.66
C ALA A 222 20.61 -13.36 21.76
N ASN A 223 21.65 -12.59 21.44
CA ASN A 223 22.57 -12.01 22.41
C ASN A 223 22.26 -10.53 22.72
N GLY A 224 21.24 -9.95 22.10
CA GLY A 224 20.94 -8.53 22.26
C GLY A 224 21.73 -7.60 21.33
N THR A 225 22.38 -8.14 20.31
CA THR A 225 23.13 -7.37 19.30
C THR A 225 22.22 -7.02 18.13
N THR A 226 22.17 -5.75 17.75
CA THR A 226 21.44 -5.30 16.56
C THR A 226 21.98 -5.95 15.30
N GLU A 227 21.15 -6.71 14.59
CA GLU A 227 21.49 -7.29 13.27
C GLU A 227 21.30 -6.26 12.16
N TRP A 228 20.16 -5.58 12.15
CA TRP A 228 19.85 -4.51 11.22
C TRP A 228 18.83 -3.55 11.78
N GLN A 229 18.79 -2.34 11.20
CA GLN A 229 17.80 -1.32 11.50
C GLN A 229 17.38 -0.62 10.23
N THR A 230 16.09 -0.31 10.13
CA THR A 230 15.53 0.42 9.00
C THR A 230 14.79 1.62 9.50
N VAL A 231 15.33 2.81 9.23
CA VAL A 231 14.70 4.08 9.55
C VAL A 231 13.50 4.28 8.63
N VAL A 232 12.34 4.47 9.24
CA VAL A 232 11.07 4.70 8.56
C VAL A 232 10.81 6.20 8.54
N ASN A 233 10.53 6.74 7.36
CA ASN A 233 10.18 8.16 7.23
C ASN A 233 8.85 8.47 7.94
N GLY A 234 8.78 9.59 8.66
CA GLY A 234 7.64 9.97 9.50
C GLY A 234 7.79 9.50 10.94
N TYR A 235 6.81 9.88 11.77
CA TYR A 235 6.77 9.56 13.18
C TYR A 235 5.39 9.05 13.59
N SER A 236 5.30 8.37 14.73
CA SER A 236 4.05 7.92 15.32
C SER A 236 4.01 8.27 16.80
N ASP A 237 2.98 9.00 17.20
CA ASP A 237 2.62 9.14 18.63
C ASP A 237 1.66 8.01 19.09
N TYR A 238 1.33 7.09 18.19
CA TYR A 238 0.33 6.03 18.39
C TYR A 238 0.97 4.64 18.32
N GLN A 239 0.23 3.65 18.85
CA GLN A 239 0.64 2.25 18.84
C GLN A 239 1.05 1.79 17.43
N GLN A 240 2.23 1.19 17.35
CA GLN A 240 2.73 0.46 16.19
C GLN A 240 2.77 -1.02 16.53
N GLU A 241 2.45 -1.86 15.56
CA GLU A 241 2.49 -3.32 15.70
C GLU A 241 3.42 -3.90 14.66
N VAL A 242 4.16 -4.94 15.06
CA VAL A 242 5.03 -5.70 14.16
C VAL A 242 4.66 -7.16 14.24
N CYS A 243 4.57 -7.85 13.11
CA CYS A 243 4.46 -9.32 13.11
C CYS A 243 5.43 -9.94 12.12
N SER A 244 5.87 -11.17 12.41
CA SER A 244 6.64 -11.97 11.46
C SER A 244 5.75 -12.45 10.31
N SER A 245 6.35 -12.62 9.14
CA SER A 245 5.70 -13.19 7.97
C SER A 245 6.20 -14.60 7.67
N ASN A 246 5.38 -15.40 6.97
CA ASN A 246 5.68 -16.78 6.60
C ASN A 246 6.93 -16.92 5.73
N ASP A 247 7.28 -15.89 4.96
CA ASP A 247 8.49 -15.85 4.13
C ASP A 247 9.76 -15.46 4.91
N GLY A 248 9.66 -15.32 6.23
CA GLY A 248 10.74 -14.88 7.11
C GLY A 248 10.93 -13.37 7.16
N GLY A 249 10.09 -12.59 6.48
CA GLY A 249 10.02 -11.14 6.60
C GLY A 249 9.21 -10.66 7.80
N TYR A 250 8.88 -9.37 7.80
CA TYR A 250 8.14 -8.70 8.87
C TYR A 250 7.13 -7.69 8.31
N ILE A 251 5.98 -7.56 8.96
CA ILE A 251 5.03 -6.48 8.70
C ILE A 251 5.06 -5.52 9.88
N MET A 252 5.19 -4.23 9.62
CA MET A 252 4.95 -3.17 10.59
C MET A 252 3.72 -2.38 10.17
N ALA A 253 2.79 -2.14 11.09
CA ALA A 253 1.64 -1.27 10.84
C ALA A 253 1.51 -0.23 11.96
N GLY A 254 1.10 0.99 11.60
CA GLY A 254 0.86 2.06 12.56
C GLY A 254 0.08 3.23 11.96
N MET A 255 -0.26 4.19 12.81
CA MET A 255 -0.79 5.48 12.36
C MET A 255 0.34 6.50 12.34
N PHE A 256 0.82 6.87 11.14
CA PHE A 256 2.00 7.71 10.96
C PHE A 256 1.66 9.13 10.56
N PHE A 257 2.42 10.08 11.08
CA PHE A 257 2.45 11.46 10.61
C PHE A 257 3.54 11.62 9.54
N LEU A 258 3.11 11.99 8.34
CA LEU A 258 3.99 12.28 7.21
C LEU A 258 3.96 13.79 6.95
N GLY A 259 4.76 14.54 7.70
CA GLY A 259 4.72 16.00 7.74
C GLY A 259 3.72 16.54 8.79
N GLU A 260 3.40 17.83 8.73
CA GLU A 260 2.88 18.57 9.90
C GLU A 260 1.42 18.31 10.29
N LYS A 261 0.56 17.67 9.46
CA LYS A 261 -0.90 17.73 9.72
C LYS A 261 -1.74 16.50 9.45
N ASN A 262 -1.26 15.52 8.68
CA ASN A 262 -2.11 14.38 8.31
C ASN A 262 -1.51 13.08 8.83
N ARG A 263 -2.28 12.43 9.71
CA ARG A 263 -2.05 11.06 10.14
C ARG A 263 -2.63 10.12 9.12
N ASN A 264 -1.86 9.13 8.71
CA ASN A 264 -2.27 8.10 7.76
C ASN A 264 -2.09 6.72 8.38
N LEU A 265 -2.97 5.80 8.00
CA LEU A 265 -2.70 4.38 8.21
C LEU A 265 -1.55 3.99 7.29
N ARG A 266 -0.49 3.42 7.86
CA ARG A 266 0.62 2.89 7.08
C ARG A 266 0.92 1.47 7.49
N ALA A 267 1.16 0.62 6.51
CA ALA A 267 1.65 -0.73 6.70
C ALA A 267 2.82 -0.96 5.75
N MET A 268 3.87 -1.60 6.25
CA MET A 268 5.10 -1.84 5.51
C MET A 268 5.53 -3.29 5.69
N LYS A 269 5.99 -3.91 4.61
CA LYS A 269 6.65 -5.22 4.64
C LYS A 269 8.15 -5.05 4.49
N PHE A 270 8.88 -5.80 5.29
CA PHE A 270 10.33 -5.87 5.30
C PHE A 270 10.74 -7.31 5.01
N ASP A 271 11.82 -7.48 4.25
CA ASP A 271 12.48 -8.78 4.16
C ASP A 271 13.25 -9.10 5.47
N ASN A 272 13.81 -10.30 5.58
CA ASN A 272 14.59 -10.71 6.75
C ASN A 272 15.88 -9.88 6.95
N ASN A 273 16.29 -9.06 5.98
CA ASN A 273 17.45 -8.17 6.05
C ASN A 273 17.05 -6.71 6.36
N GLY A 274 15.77 -6.43 6.60
CA GLY A 274 15.26 -5.10 6.88
C GLY A 274 14.99 -4.23 5.64
N SER A 275 15.11 -4.77 4.43
CA SER A 275 14.79 -4.02 3.21
C SER A 275 13.27 -3.95 3.03
N VAL A 276 12.76 -2.74 2.73
CA VAL A 276 11.32 -2.55 2.46
C VAL A 276 10.95 -3.24 1.15
N ILE A 277 10.00 -4.17 1.22
CA ILE A 277 9.40 -4.86 0.06
C ILE A 277 8.24 -4.02 -0.50
N TRP A 278 7.34 -3.57 0.37
CA TRP A 278 6.23 -2.68 0.02
C TRP A 278 5.87 -1.76 1.17
N ASP A 279 5.20 -0.66 0.84
CA ASP A 279 4.82 0.41 1.76
C ASP A 279 3.47 1.00 1.33
N ILE A 280 2.44 0.67 2.09
CA ILE A 280 1.09 1.15 1.88
C ILE A 280 0.87 2.35 2.78
N ASN A 281 0.42 3.44 2.19
CA ASN A 281 0.10 4.67 2.90
C ASN A 281 -1.31 5.14 2.53
N ARG A 282 -2.25 5.04 3.47
CA ARG A 282 -3.67 5.38 3.26
C ARG A 282 -4.07 6.53 4.17
N SER A 283 -4.68 7.55 3.58
CA SER A 283 -5.30 8.62 4.35
C SER A 283 -6.44 8.06 5.20
N VAL A 284 -6.66 8.65 6.38
CA VAL A 284 -7.83 8.32 7.23
C VAL A 284 -9.16 8.48 6.48
N SER A 285 -9.23 9.34 5.46
CA SER A 285 -10.41 9.51 4.62
C SER A 285 -10.70 8.33 3.68
N ALA A 286 -9.79 7.35 3.57
CA ALA A 286 -10.03 6.13 2.81
C ALA A 286 -11.12 5.24 3.42
N TYR A 287 -11.40 5.41 4.72
CA TYR A 287 -12.39 4.64 5.48
C TYR A 287 -13.43 5.58 6.09
N PRO A 288 -14.39 6.09 5.30
CA PRO A 288 -15.34 7.11 5.74
C PRO A 288 -16.34 6.62 6.81
N GLU A 289 -16.40 5.31 7.06
CA GLU A 289 -17.29 4.68 8.05
C GLU A 289 -16.91 5.04 9.49
N VAL A 290 -15.63 5.32 9.75
CA VAL A 290 -15.13 5.60 11.10
C VAL A 290 -13.87 6.47 11.08
N ASP A 291 -13.67 7.27 12.12
CA ASP A 291 -12.37 7.90 12.38
C ASP A 291 -11.37 6.84 12.87
N LEU A 292 -10.42 6.47 12.02
CA LEU A 292 -9.39 5.46 12.33
C LEU A 292 -8.61 5.84 13.59
N GLN A 293 -8.72 5.00 14.62
CA GLN A 293 -7.96 5.11 15.86
C GLN A 293 -6.66 4.28 15.77
N ASP A 294 -6.13 3.87 16.92
CA ASP A 294 -4.89 3.11 17.02
C ASP A 294 -5.03 1.72 16.43
N ILE A 295 -3.92 1.20 15.92
CA ILE A 295 -3.80 -0.21 15.57
C ILE A 295 -3.70 -1.01 16.86
N LYS A 296 -4.38 -2.16 16.89
CA LYS A 296 -4.32 -3.14 17.98
C LYS A 296 -3.41 -4.31 17.65
N ARG A 297 -3.50 -4.82 16.43
CA ARG A 297 -2.70 -5.95 15.95
C ARG A 297 -2.44 -5.83 14.45
N ALA A 298 -1.25 -6.27 14.06
CA ALA A 298 -0.96 -6.75 12.72
C ALA A 298 -0.78 -8.28 12.82
N LEU A 299 -1.48 -9.04 11.99
CA LEU A 299 -1.49 -10.50 12.04
C LEU A 299 -1.12 -11.08 10.68
N GLN A 300 -0.29 -12.12 10.68
CA GLN A 300 -0.18 -13.05 9.57
C GLN A 300 -1.37 -14.01 9.63
N THR A 301 -2.14 -14.11 8.55
CA THR A 301 -3.40 -14.87 8.49
C THR A 301 -3.44 -15.69 7.21
N GLY A 302 -3.01 -16.96 7.28
CA GLY A 302 -2.67 -17.72 6.08
C GLY A 302 -1.45 -17.09 5.41
N ASP A 303 -1.50 -16.89 4.10
CA ASP A 303 -0.44 -16.18 3.34
C ASP A 303 -0.65 -14.66 3.28
N GLU A 304 -1.80 -14.19 3.75
CA GLU A 304 -2.22 -12.78 3.74
C GLU A 304 -1.97 -12.10 5.09
N TYR A 305 -2.26 -10.80 5.15
CA TYR A 305 -2.11 -10.00 6.37
C TYR A 305 -3.43 -9.34 6.79
N THR A 306 -3.67 -9.29 8.10
CA THR A 306 -4.81 -8.57 8.67
C THR A 306 -4.33 -7.48 9.62
N ILE A 307 -4.78 -6.25 9.39
CA ILE A 307 -4.59 -5.10 10.29
C ILE A 307 -5.89 -4.86 11.05
N ILE A 308 -5.80 -4.80 12.38
CA ILE A 308 -6.94 -4.67 13.27
C ILE A 308 -6.82 -3.36 14.02
N MET A 309 -7.84 -2.52 13.89
CA MET A 309 -7.94 -1.21 14.51
C MET A 309 -8.76 -1.29 15.81
N LEU A 310 -8.44 -0.46 16.79
CA LEU A 310 -9.12 -0.40 18.10
C LEU A 310 -10.66 -0.29 18.00
N ASN A 311 -11.12 0.47 17.03
CA ASN A 311 -12.51 0.88 16.85
C ASN A 311 -13.34 -0.10 15.99
N GLY A 312 -12.80 -1.28 15.66
CA GLY A 312 -13.54 -2.32 14.94
C GLY A 312 -13.34 -2.36 13.42
N ILE A 313 -12.49 -1.51 12.85
CA ILE A 313 -12.05 -1.69 11.45
C ILE A 313 -11.02 -2.82 11.37
N VAL A 314 -11.27 -3.74 10.45
CA VAL A 314 -10.34 -4.81 10.08
C VAL A 314 -10.05 -4.69 8.60
N ILE A 315 -8.77 -4.64 8.24
CA ILE A 315 -8.30 -4.46 6.86
C ILE A 315 -7.49 -5.70 6.51
N ARG A 316 -7.83 -6.31 5.37
CA ARG A 316 -7.13 -7.47 4.83
C ARG A 316 -6.29 -7.06 3.64
N LEU A 317 -5.04 -7.51 3.64
CA LEU A 317 -4.06 -7.25 2.60
C LEU A 317 -3.56 -8.57 2.00
N ASP A 318 -3.30 -8.57 0.70
CA ASP A 318 -2.58 -9.66 0.05
C ASP A 318 -1.07 -9.63 0.37
N GLU A 319 -0.34 -10.62 -0.13
CA GLU A 319 1.12 -10.75 0.04
C GLU A 319 1.93 -9.54 -0.50
N ASP A 320 1.40 -8.85 -1.52
CA ASP A 320 1.99 -7.68 -2.18
C ASP A 320 1.55 -6.36 -1.52
N GLY A 321 0.68 -6.41 -0.50
CA GLY A 321 0.17 -5.24 0.22
C GLY A 321 -1.04 -4.57 -0.44
N ASN A 322 -1.70 -5.20 -1.40
CA ASN A 322 -2.96 -4.67 -1.92
C ASN A 322 -4.08 -4.98 -0.95
N GLU A 323 -4.99 -4.02 -0.76
CA GLU A 323 -6.19 -4.24 0.05
C GLU A 323 -7.13 -5.19 -0.69
N LEU A 324 -7.41 -6.34 -0.07
CA LEU A 324 -8.39 -7.30 -0.56
C LEU A 324 -9.80 -6.87 -0.15
N TRP A 325 -9.94 -6.49 1.11
CA TRP A 325 -11.19 -5.98 1.68
C TRP A 325 -10.93 -5.29 3.02
N HIS A 326 -11.89 -4.46 3.43
CA HIS A 326 -12.04 -4.08 4.84
C HIS A 326 -13.45 -4.42 5.35
N ARG A 327 -13.56 -4.61 6.66
CA ARG A 327 -14.81 -4.81 7.39
C ARG A 327 -14.86 -3.87 8.57
N TYR A 328 -16.06 -3.40 8.85
CA TYR A 328 -16.32 -2.56 10.01
C TYR A 328 -17.25 -3.30 10.98
N TYR A 329 -16.73 -3.59 12.17
CA TYR A 329 -17.50 -4.10 13.30
C TYR A 329 -17.93 -2.91 14.18
N PRO A 330 -19.24 -2.63 14.33
CA PRO A 330 -19.75 -1.32 14.76
C PRO A 330 -19.28 -0.76 16.11
N HIS A 331 -19.30 0.57 16.20
CA HIS A 331 -19.05 1.39 17.39
C HIS A 331 -19.92 0.96 18.58
N LYS A 332 -19.34 1.06 19.79
CA LYS A 332 -19.69 0.40 21.08
C LYS A 332 -18.86 -0.83 21.40
N LYS A 333 -18.05 -1.32 20.46
CA LYS A 333 -17.10 -2.42 20.66
C LYS A 333 -15.68 -1.86 20.65
N HIS A 334 -14.90 -2.17 21.67
CA HIS A 334 -13.47 -1.83 21.74
C HIS A 334 -12.67 -3.11 21.66
N ILE A 335 -11.82 -3.23 20.65
CA ILE A 335 -10.94 -4.40 20.51
C ILE A 335 -9.78 -4.24 21.48
N VAL A 336 -9.58 -5.24 22.31
CA VAL A 336 -8.46 -5.32 23.27
C VAL A 336 -7.36 -6.20 22.72
N ASP A 337 -7.71 -7.36 22.18
CA ASP A 337 -6.77 -8.31 21.58
C ASP A 337 -7.39 -9.05 20.38
N SER A 338 -6.54 -9.67 19.58
CA SER A 338 -6.94 -10.55 18.48
C SER A 338 -5.85 -11.56 18.13
N ILE A 339 -6.28 -12.73 17.66
CA ILE A 339 -5.40 -13.79 17.19
C ILE A 339 -5.83 -14.26 15.80
N ALA A 340 -4.85 -14.73 15.02
CA ALA A 340 -5.10 -15.43 13.77
C ALA A 340 -5.59 -16.85 14.07
N LEU A 341 -6.50 -17.34 13.24
CA LEU A 341 -7.02 -18.71 13.31
C LEU A 341 -6.36 -19.60 12.26
N PRO A 342 -6.28 -20.93 12.49
CA PRO A 342 -5.62 -21.87 11.57
C PRO A 342 -6.21 -21.91 10.16
N ASP A 343 -7.46 -21.52 10.00
CA ASP A 343 -8.18 -21.46 8.72
C ASP A 343 -7.98 -20.12 7.96
N GLY A 344 -7.12 -19.24 8.48
CA GLY A 344 -6.88 -17.91 7.92
C GLY A 344 -7.88 -16.85 8.37
N GLY A 345 -8.86 -17.23 9.20
CA GLY A 345 -9.74 -16.32 9.92
C GLY A 345 -9.05 -15.65 11.10
N TYR A 346 -9.84 -14.97 11.93
CA TYR A 346 -9.36 -14.27 13.11
C TYR A 346 -10.41 -14.22 14.22
N LEU A 347 -9.91 -14.12 15.45
CA LEU A 347 -10.72 -13.86 16.63
C LEU A 347 -10.46 -12.44 17.10
N LEU A 348 -11.52 -11.69 17.38
CA LEU A 348 -11.49 -10.40 18.07
C LEU A 348 -12.01 -10.58 19.49
N VAL A 349 -11.30 -9.99 20.44
CA VAL A 349 -11.66 -10.02 21.85
C VAL A 349 -11.63 -8.60 22.37
N GLY A 350 -12.64 -8.25 23.16
CA GLY A 350 -12.74 -6.91 23.68
C GLY A 350 -13.96 -6.71 24.55
N GLU A 351 -14.46 -5.48 24.52
CA GLU A 351 -15.52 -5.01 25.40
C GLU A 351 -16.64 -4.37 24.60
N VAL A 352 -17.88 -4.53 25.06
CA VAL A 352 -19.05 -3.87 24.49
C VAL A 352 -19.80 -3.04 25.53
N ASN A 353 -20.14 -1.80 25.18
CA ASN A 353 -21.01 -0.93 25.99
C ASN A 353 -22.40 -0.82 25.33
N GLU A 354 -23.34 -1.66 25.77
CA GLU A 354 -24.69 -1.69 25.19
C GLU A 354 -25.56 -0.50 25.64
N ASP A 355 -25.43 -0.05 26.88
CA ASP A 355 -26.36 0.88 27.53
C ASP A 355 -26.23 2.33 27.06
N GLY A 356 -25.12 2.70 26.40
CA GLY A 356 -25.02 3.92 25.59
C GLY A 356 -25.21 5.27 26.32
N ALA A 357 -25.28 5.28 27.65
CA ALA A 357 -25.37 6.48 28.47
C ALA A 357 -24.41 6.34 29.65
N ASP A 358 -23.42 7.24 29.74
CA ASP A 358 -22.61 7.64 30.91
C ASP A 358 -22.13 6.56 31.92
N GLY A 359 -22.26 5.28 31.59
CA GLY A 359 -22.06 4.14 32.47
C GLY A 359 -20.78 3.40 32.15
N TRP A 360 -20.07 3.03 33.22
CA TRP A 360 -18.79 2.30 33.21
C TRP A 360 -18.95 0.79 32.99
N LYS A 361 -20.14 0.32 32.60
CA LYS A 361 -20.42 -1.10 32.46
C LYS A 361 -20.04 -1.58 31.07
N PHE A 362 -19.00 -2.40 31.02
CA PHE A 362 -18.55 -3.11 29.84
C PHE A 362 -18.86 -4.59 30.00
N ASP A 363 -19.52 -5.19 29.01
CA ASP A 363 -19.70 -6.63 28.90
C ASP A 363 -18.56 -7.20 28.03
N GLY A 364 -18.15 -8.45 28.30
CA GLY A 364 -17.15 -9.12 27.47
C GLY A 364 -17.66 -9.32 26.05
N TRP A 365 -16.81 -9.10 25.06
CA TRP A 365 -17.16 -9.25 23.65
C TRP A 365 -16.16 -10.12 22.92
N ILE A 366 -16.65 -11.11 22.19
CA ILE A 366 -15.84 -12.03 21.41
C ILE A 366 -16.48 -12.19 20.03
N LEU A 367 -15.70 -12.06 18.97
CA LEU A 367 -16.14 -12.29 17.61
C LEU A 367 -15.15 -13.18 16.88
N CYS A 368 -15.67 -14.23 16.26
CA CYS A 368 -14.91 -15.08 15.34
C CYS A 368 -15.35 -14.78 13.91
N ALA A 369 -14.38 -14.56 13.04
CA ALA A 369 -14.59 -14.30 11.63
C ALA A 369 -13.74 -15.22 10.76
N ASP A 370 -14.27 -15.53 9.57
CA ASP A 370 -13.53 -16.26 8.54
C ASP A 370 -12.50 -15.36 7.83
N SER A 371 -11.77 -15.95 6.88
CA SER A 371 -10.76 -15.27 6.06
C SER A 371 -11.33 -14.20 5.11
N GLU A 372 -12.64 -14.19 4.86
CA GLU A 372 -13.33 -13.16 4.08
C GLU A 372 -13.90 -12.04 4.96
N GLY A 373 -13.69 -12.14 6.28
CA GLY A 373 -14.21 -11.22 7.28
C GLY A 373 -15.71 -11.35 7.51
N ASN A 374 -16.31 -12.50 7.20
CA ASN A 374 -17.68 -12.80 7.60
C ASN A 374 -17.69 -13.31 9.04
N THR A 375 -18.64 -12.82 9.84
CA THR A 375 -18.82 -13.31 11.21
C THR A 375 -19.33 -14.74 11.21
N LEU A 376 -18.55 -15.65 11.77
CA LEU A 376 -18.94 -17.04 12.01
C LEU A 376 -19.82 -17.14 13.26
N TRP A 377 -19.40 -16.48 14.33
CA TRP A 377 -20.17 -16.35 15.57
C TRP A 377 -19.72 -15.12 16.36
N GLU A 378 -20.63 -14.63 17.20
CA GLU A 378 -20.39 -13.49 18.09
C GLU A 378 -20.96 -13.81 19.48
N LYS A 379 -20.24 -13.40 20.53
CA LYS A 379 -20.65 -13.52 21.92
C LYS A 379 -20.59 -12.19 22.64
N LYS A 380 -21.56 -12.01 23.52
CA LYS A 380 -21.67 -10.87 24.44
C LYS A 380 -21.91 -11.45 25.82
N GLU A 381 -20.97 -11.20 26.71
CA GLU A 381 -20.81 -11.95 27.94
C GLU A 381 -21.03 -11.03 29.12
N LYS A 382 -21.98 -11.41 29.97
CA LYS A 382 -22.34 -10.65 31.19
C LYS A 382 -21.66 -11.19 32.43
N ASP A 383 -21.22 -12.45 32.37
CA ASP A 383 -20.57 -13.15 33.47
C ASP A 383 -19.09 -12.76 33.60
N PHE A 384 -18.52 -12.17 32.55
CA PHE A 384 -17.15 -11.68 32.53
C PHE A 384 -17.00 -10.49 31.58
N THR A 385 -15.99 -9.69 31.85
CA THR A 385 -15.62 -8.48 31.13
C THR A 385 -14.10 -8.40 30.98
N ASN A 386 -13.60 -7.33 30.35
CA ASN A 386 -12.19 -7.00 30.25
C ASN A 386 -11.34 -8.22 29.88
N CYS A 387 -11.66 -8.81 28.73
CA CYS A 387 -10.86 -9.89 28.22
C CYS A 387 -9.59 -9.33 27.59
N ARG A 388 -8.46 -9.54 28.26
CA ARG A 388 -7.19 -8.84 28.05
C ARG A 388 -6.31 -9.50 27.01
N ARG A 389 -6.42 -10.83 26.89
CA ARG A 389 -5.54 -11.64 26.06
C ARG A 389 -6.29 -12.80 25.43
N ALA A 390 -5.96 -13.09 24.18
CA ALA A 390 -6.35 -14.32 23.51
C ALA A 390 -5.11 -15.12 23.10
N VAL A 391 -5.14 -16.44 23.32
CA VAL A 391 -4.05 -17.35 22.94
C VAL A 391 -4.64 -18.57 22.26
N MET A 392 -4.06 -18.95 21.11
CA MET A 392 -4.39 -20.22 20.47
C MET A 392 -3.61 -21.34 21.14
N SER A 393 -4.32 -22.36 21.63
CA SER A 393 -3.69 -23.57 22.16
C SER A 393 -3.16 -24.44 21.00
N PRO A 394 -2.01 -25.12 21.16
CA PRO A 394 -1.52 -26.13 20.22
C PRO A 394 -2.55 -27.24 19.93
N GLU A 395 -3.50 -27.46 20.84
CA GLU A 395 -4.54 -28.48 20.71
C GLU A 395 -5.79 -28.01 19.93
N GLY A 396 -5.83 -26.76 19.48
CA GLY A 396 -6.89 -26.27 18.60
C GLY A 396 -8.07 -25.59 19.32
N TYR A 397 -7.93 -25.21 20.59
CA TYR A 397 -8.89 -24.37 21.30
C TYR A 397 -8.30 -22.99 21.66
N ILE A 398 -9.16 -22.05 22.01
CA ILE A 398 -8.82 -20.67 22.33
C ILE A 398 -8.84 -20.51 23.85
N LEU A 399 -7.83 -19.84 24.40
CA LEU A 399 -7.76 -19.41 25.79
C LEU A 399 -7.88 -17.90 25.87
N LEU A 400 -8.76 -17.41 26.75
CA LEU A 400 -8.94 -16.00 27.03
C LEU A 400 -8.62 -15.69 28.48
N ASP A 401 -7.84 -14.64 28.71
CA ASP A 401 -7.75 -13.97 30.00
C ASP A 401 -8.92 -13.00 30.13
N CYS A 402 -9.80 -13.16 31.11
CA CYS A 402 -10.93 -12.27 31.37
C CYS A 402 -11.13 -12.02 32.87
N TYR A 403 -11.86 -10.97 33.19
CA TYR A 403 -12.27 -10.66 34.57
C TYR A 403 -13.71 -11.13 34.82
N ALA A 404 -13.92 -12.02 35.77
CA ALA A 404 -15.26 -12.40 36.24
C ALA A 404 -15.81 -11.29 37.15
N GLY A 405 -17.01 -10.78 36.86
CA GLY A 405 -17.64 -9.64 37.53
C GLY A 405 -17.93 -8.48 36.58
N CYS A 406 -18.58 -7.42 37.07
CA CYS A 406 -18.71 -6.18 36.29
C CYS A 406 -17.88 -5.05 36.91
N TYR A 407 -17.21 -4.28 36.06
CA TYR A 407 -16.46 -3.08 36.45
C TYR A 407 -17.45 -1.94 36.71
N ASP A 408 -18.14 -1.99 37.85
CA ASP A 408 -19.00 -0.89 38.29
C ASP A 408 -18.65 -0.56 39.75
N PRO A 409 -17.94 0.57 40.00
CA PRO A 409 -17.49 0.97 41.33
C PRO A 409 -18.63 1.29 42.30
N ASP A 410 -19.86 1.48 41.80
CA ASP A 410 -21.04 1.82 42.58
C ASP A 410 -22.03 0.64 42.73
N SER A 411 -21.72 -0.55 42.19
CA SER A 411 -22.63 -1.72 42.21
C SER A 411 -22.26 -2.83 43.20
N ALA A 412 -23.30 -3.59 43.60
CA ALA A 412 -23.23 -4.79 44.44
C ALA A 412 -22.60 -6.02 43.75
N CYS A 413 -22.10 -5.91 42.52
CA CYS A 413 -21.41 -6.97 41.78
C CYS A 413 -19.90 -7.04 42.09
N SER A 414 -19.45 -6.19 43.02
CA SER A 414 -18.13 -6.15 43.66
C SER A 414 -18.01 -7.13 44.84
N ASP A 415 -18.81 -8.20 44.87
CA ASP A 415 -18.65 -9.26 45.86
C ASP A 415 -17.29 -9.95 45.63
N PRO A 416 -16.30 -9.80 46.54
CA PRO A 416 -14.97 -10.37 46.37
C PRO A 416 -15.00 -11.90 46.29
N GLU A 417 -16.08 -12.55 46.74
CA GLU A 417 -16.27 -14.00 46.58
C GLU A 417 -16.76 -14.37 45.17
N GLN A 418 -17.29 -13.41 44.40
CA GLN A 418 -17.86 -13.62 43.07
C GLN A 418 -17.08 -12.96 41.94
N SER A 419 -16.13 -12.07 42.24
CA SER A 419 -15.25 -11.43 41.26
C SER A 419 -13.83 -12.00 41.27
N GLY A 420 -13.10 -11.82 40.17
CA GLY A 420 -11.70 -12.24 40.06
C GLY A 420 -11.29 -12.60 38.65
N ASP A 421 -9.99 -12.71 38.42
CA ASP A 421 -9.47 -13.12 37.12
C ASP A 421 -9.84 -14.56 36.78
N MET A 422 -10.01 -14.83 35.49
CA MET A 422 -10.54 -16.08 34.99
C MET A 422 -9.94 -16.41 33.62
N ILE A 423 -9.53 -17.68 33.46
CA ILE A 423 -9.25 -18.21 32.13
C ILE A 423 -10.51 -18.85 31.58
N VAL A 424 -10.86 -18.49 30.35
CA VAL A 424 -11.97 -19.06 29.59
C VAL A 424 -11.41 -19.86 28.42
N ALA A 425 -11.81 -21.13 28.30
CA ALA A 425 -11.48 -21.96 27.15
C ALA A 425 -12.69 -22.14 26.24
N LEU A 426 -12.47 -21.97 24.94
CA LEU A 426 -13.48 -22.05 23.88
C LEU A 426 -12.98 -22.94 22.75
N ASP A 427 -13.84 -23.76 22.16
CA ASP A 427 -13.54 -24.36 20.86
C ASP A 427 -13.66 -23.32 19.72
N LEU A 428 -13.22 -23.69 18.52
CA LEU A 428 -13.30 -22.81 17.34
C LEU A 428 -14.74 -22.50 16.89
N GLN A 429 -15.72 -23.29 17.34
CA GLN A 429 -17.14 -23.07 17.11
C GLN A 429 -17.77 -22.14 18.16
N GLY A 430 -16.99 -21.70 19.16
CA GLY A 430 -17.43 -20.83 20.24
C GLY A 430 -18.16 -21.58 21.36
N ASN A 431 -18.05 -22.90 21.50
CA ASN A 431 -18.57 -23.58 22.67
C ASN A 431 -17.58 -23.46 23.83
N TYR A 432 -18.09 -23.19 25.02
CA TYR A 432 -17.28 -23.19 26.24
C TYR A 432 -16.83 -24.60 26.56
N LEU A 433 -15.51 -24.79 26.66
CA LEU A 433 -14.92 -26.02 27.15
C LEU A 433 -14.90 -26.00 28.69
N TRP A 434 -14.38 -24.91 29.25
CA TRP A 434 -14.33 -24.67 30.69
C TRP A 434 -14.08 -23.20 31.01
N LYS A 435 -14.29 -22.84 32.27
CA LYS A 435 -14.01 -21.51 32.83
C LYS A 435 -13.37 -21.72 34.20
N THR A 436 -12.14 -21.25 34.38
CA THR A 436 -11.38 -21.43 35.63
C THR A 436 -11.12 -20.08 36.25
N ARG A 437 -11.73 -19.85 37.41
CA ARG A 437 -11.62 -18.60 38.15
C ARG A 437 -10.56 -18.71 39.23
N PHE A 438 -9.79 -17.65 39.40
CA PHE A 438 -8.84 -17.48 40.50
C PHE A 438 -9.44 -16.50 41.50
N ILE A 439 -9.93 -17.03 42.62
CA ILE A 439 -10.45 -16.22 43.72
C ILE A 439 -9.24 -15.73 44.52
N GLU A 440 -8.74 -14.57 44.13
CA GLU A 440 -7.77 -13.83 44.93
C GLU A 440 -8.47 -12.61 45.51
N ASN A 441 -8.09 -12.20 46.73
CA ASN A 441 -8.61 -10.99 47.31
C ASN A 441 -8.20 -9.81 46.41
N ILE A 442 -9.15 -9.43 45.57
CA ILE A 442 -9.40 -8.14 44.96
C ILE A 442 -8.45 -7.69 43.83
N ASP A 443 -7.18 -8.13 43.72
CA ASP A 443 -6.26 -7.45 42.77
C ASP A 443 -5.25 -8.32 41.98
N GLY A 444 -5.42 -9.64 41.93
CA GLY A 444 -4.57 -10.50 41.07
C GLY A 444 -4.86 -10.32 39.58
N LYS A 445 -3.93 -9.73 38.81
CA LYS A 445 -3.99 -9.62 37.34
C LYS A 445 -3.20 -10.73 36.65
N VAL A 446 -3.82 -11.52 35.77
CA VAL A 446 -3.15 -12.43 34.84
C VAL A 446 -2.27 -11.61 33.92
N TYR A 447 -1.01 -11.98 33.81
CA TYR A 447 -0.05 -11.36 32.89
C TYR A 447 0.54 -12.37 31.91
N SER A 448 0.34 -13.67 32.15
CA SER A 448 0.81 -14.73 31.26
C SER A 448 -0.18 -15.90 31.20
N ILE A 449 -0.41 -16.39 29.98
CA ILE A 449 -1.09 -17.66 29.69
C ILE A 449 -0.25 -18.37 28.63
N GLU A 450 0.35 -19.49 29.00
CA GLU A 450 1.28 -20.23 28.15
C GLU A 450 0.87 -21.71 28.09
N PRO A 451 0.30 -22.16 26.96
CA PRO A 451 0.12 -23.58 26.68
C PRO A 451 1.49 -24.27 26.58
N LEU A 452 1.69 -25.35 27.32
CA LEU A 452 2.93 -26.12 27.38
C LEU A 452 2.84 -27.38 26.51
N ASP A 453 3.98 -27.88 26.03
CA ASP A 453 4.07 -29.06 25.16
C ASP A 453 3.51 -30.36 25.78
N ASN A 454 3.48 -30.43 27.12
CA ASN A 454 2.90 -31.55 27.86
C ASN A 454 1.36 -31.49 27.93
N GLY A 455 0.74 -30.47 27.33
CA GLY A 455 -0.70 -30.25 27.31
C GLY A 455 -1.26 -29.57 28.57
N THR A 456 -0.41 -29.10 29.48
CA THR A 456 -0.83 -28.24 30.60
C THR A 456 -0.77 -26.77 30.19
N ILE A 457 -1.41 -25.91 30.97
CA ILE A 457 -1.41 -24.46 30.74
C ILE A 457 -0.81 -23.80 31.95
N GLU A 458 0.25 -23.03 31.75
CA GLU A 458 0.77 -22.15 32.78
C GLU A 458 0.03 -20.82 32.77
N VAL A 459 -0.43 -20.39 33.94
CA VAL A 459 -1.07 -19.10 34.15
C VAL A 459 -0.33 -18.39 35.26
N ARG A 460 0.16 -17.18 35.00
CA ARG A 460 0.79 -16.35 36.02
C ARG A 460 -0.05 -15.13 36.33
N LEU A 461 -0.27 -14.90 37.63
CA LEU A 461 -1.03 -13.78 38.17
C LEU A 461 -0.16 -12.94 39.11
N ARG A 462 -0.39 -11.63 39.11
CA ARG A 462 0.26 -10.66 40.00
C ARG A 462 -0.79 -9.87 40.77
N GLY A 463 -0.88 -10.09 42.08
CA GLY A 463 -1.81 -9.44 43.02
C GLY A 463 -1.12 -9.06 44.33
N GLU A 464 -1.62 -9.53 45.48
CA GLU A 464 -0.91 -9.47 46.80
C GLU A 464 0.35 -10.38 46.86
N GLY A 465 0.99 -10.60 45.72
CA GLY A 465 2.08 -11.54 45.48
C GLY A 465 1.97 -12.17 44.10
N GLU A 466 3.10 -12.67 43.59
CA GLU A 466 3.13 -13.39 42.32
C GLU A 466 2.84 -14.86 42.51
N ARG A 467 1.98 -15.40 41.65
CA ARG A 467 1.57 -16.79 41.68
C ARG A 467 1.61 -17.40 40.30
N GLU A 468 1.95 -18.67 40.29
CA GLU A 468 1.96 -19.54 39.12
C GLU A 468 0.95 -20.66 39.35
N TYR A 469 0.09 -20.85 38.36
CA TYR A 469 -0.89 -21.93 38.31
C TYR A 469 -0.58 -22.81 37.11
N ILE A 470 -0.58 -24.13 37.31
CA ILE A 470 -0.56 -25.10 36.22
C ILE A 470 -1.94 -25.71 36.13
N LEU A 471 -2.61 -25.52 35.00
CA LEU A 471 -3.91 -26.11 34.69
C LEU A 471 -3.75 -27.37 33.83
N ASP A 472 -4.61 -28.37 34.02
CA ASP A 472 -4.79 -29.44 33.02
C ASP A 472 -5.63 -28.96 31.83
N LYS A 473 -5.85 -29.86 30.86
CA LYS A 473 -6.60 -29.58 29.62
C LYS A 473 -8.07 -29.27 29.88
N GLU A 474 -8.58 -29.73 31.01
CA GLU A 474 -9.94 -29.54 31.48
C GLU A 474 -10.08 -28.28 32.35
N GLY A 475 -8.98 -27.53 32.56
CA GLY A 475 -8.95 -26.28 33.32
C GLY A 475 -8.82 -26.48 34.84
N ASN A 476 -8.58 -27.70 35.33
CA ASN A 476 -8.39 -27.93 36.76
C ASN A 476 -6.99 -27.48 37.19
N VAL A 477 -6.91 -26.81 38.34
CA VAL A 477 -5.63 -26.40 38.93
C VAL A 477 -4.89 -27.64 39.47
N LEU A 478 -3.77 -27.99 38.85
CA LEU A 478 -2.87 -29.06 39.29
C LEU A 478 -1.84 -28.57 40.30
N ILE A 479 -1.29 -27.39 40.06
CA ILE A 479 -0.24 -26.78 40.89
C ILE A 479 -0.60 -25.33 41.11
N GLN A 480 -0.41 -24.88 42.34
CA GLN A 480 -0.38 -23.48 42.72
C GLN A 480 0.93 -23.23 43.45
N LYS A 481 1.75 -22.33 42.92
CA LYS A 481 3.04 -21.97 43.48
C LYS A 481 3.07 -20.48 43.78
N PHE A 482 3.52 -20.14 44.98
CA PHE A 482 3.79 -18.77 45.38
C PHE A 482 5.21 -18.41 44.99
N LEU A 483 5.37 -17.39 44.15
CA LEU A 483 6.67 -16.97 43.61
C LEU A 483 7.29 -15.87 44.47
N SER A 484 6.52 -14.86 44.89
CA SER A 484 7.03 -13.77 45.73
C SER A 484 5.91 -13.06 46.50
N SER A 485 6.28 -12.45 47.64
CA SER A 485 5.37 -11.67 48.50
C SER A 485 5.49 -10.16 48.31
N GLN A 486 6.10 -9.68 47.22
CA GLN A 486 6.13 -8.24 46.98
C GLN A 486 4.70 -7.76 46.72
N ALA A 487 4.18 -7.00 47.66
CA ALA A 487 2.94 -6.27 47.51
C ALA A 487 3.28 -4.97 46.77
N ASP A 488 2.80 -4.81 45.55
CA ASP A 488 2.93 -3.53 44.85
C ASP A 488 1.64 -2.73 44.97
N SER A 489 1.85 -1.45 45.30
CA SER A 489 0.83 -0.43 45.47
C SER A 489 0.02 -0.23 44.19
N TYR A 490 -1.26 0.13 44.37
CA TYR A 490 -2.25 0.61 43.39
C TYR A 490 -1.76 1.63 42.31
N ASP A 491 -0.51 2.08 42.34
CA ASP A 491 -0.01 3.25 41.62
C ASP A 491 0.84 2.91 40.37
N HIS A 492 0.81 1.66 39.91
CA HIS A 492 1.32 1.35 38.59
C HIS A 492 0.18 1.38 37.59
N ASP A 493 0.08 2.50 36.87
CA ASP A 493 -0.35 2.59 35.47
C ASP A 493 0.56 1.71 34.58
N PHE A 494 0.71 0.43 34.95
CA PHE A 494 1.45 -0.55 34.20
C PHE A 494 0.58 -0.91 33.01
N ILE A 495 1.01 -0.53 31.81
CA ILE A 495 0.44 -0.99 30.56
C ILE A 495 0.79 -2.48 30.47
N LEU A 496 -0.06 -3.32 31.08
CA LEU A 496 0.05 -4.77 31.36
C LEU A 496 0.35 -5.67 30.15
N TYR A 497 0.53 -5.10 28.97
CA TYR A 497 0.54 -5.82 27.70
C TYR A 497 1.91 -5.92 27.05
N ARG A 498 2.92 -5.26 27.61
CA ARG A 498 4.27 -5.36 27.08
C ARG A 498 5.00 -6.41 27.90
N LYS A 499 5.42 -7.51 27.24
CA LYS A 499 6.47 -8.42 27.76
C LYS A 499 7.83 -7.70 27.89
N TYR A 500 7.83 -6.38 27.88
CA TYR A 500 9.02 -5.57 27.86
C TYR A 500 8.79 -4.20 28.50
N GLU A 501 9.84 -3.67 29.10
CA GLU A 501 9.95 -2.27 29.48
C GLU A 501 11.00 -1.62 28.58
N ALA A 502 10.79 -0.35 28.23
CA ALA A 502 11.73 0.39 27.42
C ALA A 502 12.03 1.73 28.09
N GLU A 503 13.31 1.99 28.36
CA GLU A 503 13.78 3.23 28.97
C GLU A 503 14.87 3.89 28.11
N PRO A 504 14.82 5.21 27.91
CA PRO A 504 15.88 5.91 27.19
C PRO A 504 17.21 5.82 27.97
N VAL A 505 18.31 5.60 27.26
CA VAL A 505 19.67 5.59 27.84
C VAL A 505 20.44 6.85 27.44
N GLU A 506 21.54 7.14 28.15
CA GLU A 506 22.43 8.25 27.80
C GLU A 506 22.97 8.06 26.35
N GLY A 507 22.71 9.05 25.49
CA GLY A 507 23.00 8.96 24.06
C GLY A 507 21.72 8.81 23.21
N ASN A 508 21.87 8.28 22.00
CA ASN A 508 20.76 8.05 21.09
C ASN A 508 20.33 6.58 21.11
N GLY A 509 19.81 6.10 22.24
CA GLY A 509 19.44 4.70 22.35
C GLY A 509 18.35 4.44 23.38
N VAL A 510 17.78 3.25 23.31
CA VAL A 510 16.79 2.76 24.28
C VAL A 510 17.24 1.40 24.81
N ARG A 511 17.15 1.23 26.13
CA ARG A 511 17.27 -0.09 26.75
C ARG A 511 15.91 -0.73 26.74
N VAL A 512 15.85 -1.95 26.21
CA VAL A 512 14.66 -2.80 26.24
C VAL A 512 14.93 -3.95 27.20
N ASN A 513 14.16 -4.04 28.27
CA ASN A 513 14.14 -5.19 29.18
C ASN A 513 12.96 -6.07 28.76
N VAL A 514 13.17 -7.33 28.44
CA VAL A 514 12.13 -8.30 28.06
C VAL A 514 12.04 -9.36 29.14
N THR A 515 10.81 -9.73 29.50
CA THR A 515 10.51 -10.89 30.34
C THR A 515 10.17 -12.06 29.43
N GLU A 516 11.04 -13.06 29.41
CA GLU A 516 10.88 -14.29 28.64
C GLU A 516 9.74 -15.15 29.22
N ALA A 517 9.28 -16.13 28.44
CA ALA A 517 8.24 -17.09 28.85
C ALA A 517 8.56 -17.79 30.18
N ASP A 518 9.82 -18.21 30.37
CA ASP A 518 10.30 -18.85 31.60
C ASP A 518 10.45 -17.89 32.80
N GLY A 519 10.09 -16.60 32.62
CA GLY A 519 10.23 -15.56 33.64
C GLY A 519 11.65 -15.01 33.78
N SER A 520 12.60 -15.47 32.97
CA SER A 520 13.92 -14.85 32.93
C SER A 520 13.85 -13.44 32.32
N GLU A 521 14.66 -12.53 32.85
CA GLU A 521 14.80 -11.19 32.30
C GLU A 521 16.02 -11.12 31.40
N LYS A 522 15.81 -10.60 30.20
CA LYS A 522 16.85 -10.29 29.24
C LYS A 522 16.79 -8.81 28.93
N PHE A 523 17.94 -8.17 28.71
CA PHE A 523 17.95 -6.81 28.22
C PHE A 523 18.90 -6.65 27.05
N PHE A 524 18.58 -5.68 26.21
CA PHE A 524 19.43 -5.25 25.12
C PHE A 524 19.27 -3.75 24.90
N ILE A 525 20.27 -3.14 24.25
CA ILE A 525 20.26 -1.71 23.98
C ILE A 525 20.22 -1.53 22.48
N ILE A 526 19.15 -0.88 22.01
CA ILE A 526 19.05 -0.46 20.62
C ILE A 526 19.66 0.93 20.53
N GLN A 527 20.81 1.03 19.87
CA GLN A 527 21.41 2.31 19.51
C GLN A 527 20.81 2.77 18.19
N TYR A 528 20.37 4.02 18.11
CA TYR A 528 19.75 4.60 16.93
C TYR A 528 20.74 5.47 16.16
N PRO A 529 20.64 5.50 14.81
CA PRO A 529 21.47 6.36 13.98
C PRO A 529 21.38 7.84 14.40
N GLU A 530 22.48 8.59 14.32
CA GLU A 530 22.52 10.03 14.75
C GLU A 530 21.51 10.93 14.04
N ASN A 531 21.00 10.51 12.87
CA ASN A 531 19.98 11.23 12.09
C ASN A 531 18.53 10.97 12.55
N VAL A 532 18.33 10.10 13.54
CA VAL A 532 17.03 9.86 14.18
C VAL A 532 16.98 10.70 15.46
N SER A 533 15.98 11.56 15.61
CA SER A 533 15.76 12.26 16.87
C SER A 533 15.31 11.24 17.90
N GLY A 534 15.98 11.20 19.06
CA GLY A 534 15.93 10.03 19.95
C GLY A 534 14.53 9.47 20.17
N ILE A 535 14.39 8.17 19.93
CA ILE A 535 13.13 7.44 20.07
C ILE A 535 12.57 7.69 21.44
N ARG A 536 11.35 8.21 21.44
CA ARG A 536 10.64 8.53 22.67
C ARG A 536 9.90 7.33 23.19
N GLN A 537 9.51 6.39 22.30
CA GLN A 537 8.67 5.27 22.66
C GLN A 537 8.94 4.01 21.82
N VAL A 538 9.14 2.88 22.49
CA VAL A 538 9.07 1.56 21.85
C VAL A 538 7.64 1.06 21.91
N PHE A 539 7.04 0.75 20.76
CA PHE A 539 5.63 0.37 20.66
C PHE A 539 5.39 -1.13 20.57
N SER A 540 6.31 -1.88 19.97
CA SER A 540 6.19 -3.34 19.85
C SER A 540 7.56 -4.00 19.94
N VAL A 541 7.62 -5.13 20.64
CA VAL A 541 8.79 -6.02 20.75
C VAL A 541 8.26 -7.44 20.64
N ASN A 542 8.63 -8.16 19.58
CA ASN A 542 8.17 -9.52 19.34
C ASN A 542 9.36 -10.48 19.14
N PRO A 543 9.30 -11.70 19.70
CA PRO A 543 10.37 -12.68 19.54
C PRO A 543 10.45 -13.16 18.09
N THR A 544 11.66 -13.49 17.64
CA THR A 544 11.93 -14.04 16.31
C THR A 544 12.32 -15.53 16.39
N PRO A 545 12.10 -16.33 15.33
CA PRO A 545 12.38 -17.77 15.35
C PRO A 545 13.84 -18.17 15.64
N ASP A 546 14.78 -17.25 15.41
CA ASP A 546 16.21 -17.40 15.71
C ASP A 546 16.58 -17.03 17.16
N GLY A 547 15.59 -16.79 18.03
CA GLY A 547 15.77 -16.46 19.45
C GLY A 547 16.10 -14.99 19.73
N GLY A 548 16.01 -14.14 18.70
CA GLY A 548 16.13 -12.70 18.77
C GLY A 548 14.80 -11.97 18.97
N TYR A 549 14.80 -10.69 18.61
CA TYR A 549 13.65 -9.80 18.72
C TYR A 549 13.54 -8.87 17.51
N ILE A 550 12.30 -8.59 17.11
CA ILE A 550 11.96 -7.49 16.21
C ILE A 550 11.28 -6.38 17.01
N VAL A 551 11.76 -5.15 16.83
CA VAL A 551 11.35 -4.00 17.65
C VAL A 551 10.93 -2.85 16.76
N ALA A 552 9.77 -2.25 17.05
CA ALA A 552 9.29 -1.00 16.45
C ALA A 552 9.24 0.11 17.49
N GLY A 553 9.80 1.26 17.15
CA GLY A 553 9.76 2.46 17.98
C GLY A 553 9.59 3.74 17.15
N SER A 554 9.16 4.81 17.82
CA SER A 554 9.13 6.17 17.29
C SER A 554 9.51 7.28 18.28
#